data_AF-B8C473-F1
#
_entry.id   AF-B8C473-F1
#
_cell.length_a   1.000
_cell.length_b   1.000
_cell.length_c   1.000
_cell.angle_alpha   90.00
_cell.angle_beta   90.00
_cell.angle_gamma   90.00
#
_symmetry.space_group_name_H-M   'P 1'
#
loop_
_entity.id
_entity.type
_entity.pdbx_description
1 polymer ?
#
loop_
_entity_poly.entity_id
_entity_poly.type
_entity_poly.pdbx_seq_one_letter_code
_entity_poly.pdbx_strand_id
1 'polypeptide(L)'
;RRRQQEEDKKLRTYVKGKVIDGQHELYTMSIAVMLGMRTSIGRTNMQMAETSHNDRRWLDPNDTMAVEKYVFPPRGSEITPPHQLNHTFKFKDYSPLAFAYLRRMFGVNEYEFLLSVCGNANYIEFQSNAKSGQFFFYSKDGKYMIKTMTNTESKFLRRIMPHYFRHCAMNPNTLVTKFLGMYRLKLCHLRRNVKFVVMKSVYDTDKHLHQLYD
;
A
#
# COMPACT_ATOMS: atom_id res chain seq x y z
N ARG A 1 -32.45 -13.32 -0.31
CA ARG A 1 -31.96 -14.53 -1.04
C ARG A 1 -31.12 -14.18 -2.28
N ARG A 2 -31.59 -13.42 -3.28
CA ARG A 2 -30.74 -12.95 -4.41
C ARG A 2 -29.59 -12.00 -3.99
N ARG A 3 -29.81 -11.06 -3.06
CA ARG A 3 -28.74 -10.20 -2.51
C ARG A 3 -27.64 -10.95 -1.74
N GLN A 4 -28.00 -12.00 -1.01
CA GLN A 4 -27.00 -12.87 -0.34
C GLN A 4 -26.23 -13.75 -1.32
N GLN A 5 -26.84 -14.18 -2.44
CA GLN A 5 -26.13 -14.89 -3.51
C GLN A 5 -25.17 -14.00 -4.32
N GLU A 6 -25.38 -12.67 -4.33
CA GLU A 6 -24.43 -11.71 -4.90
C GLU A 6 -23.30 -11.36 -3.93
N GLU A 7 -23.57 -11.28 -2.62
CA GLU A 7 -22.56 -11.11 -1.57
C GLU A 7 -21.66 -12.37 -1.43
N ASP A 8 -22.20 -13.56 -1.71
CA ASP A 8 -21.49 -14.85 -1.74
C ASP A 8 -20.94 -15.23 -3.13
N LYS A 9 -20.80 -14.29 -4.07
CA LYS A 9 -19.75 -14.41 -5.10
C LYS A 9 -18.42 -14.39 -4.35
N LYS A 10 -18.04 -15.57 -3.84
CA LYS A 10 -16.86 -15.87 -3.03
C LYS A 10 -15.77 -14.90 -3.41
N LEU A 11 -15.26 -14.16 -2.44
CA LEU A 11 -13.97 -13.48 -2.51
C LEU A 11 -12.96 -14.52 -3.01
N ARG A 12 -12.81 -14.65 -4.34
CA ARG A 12 -11.97 -15.66 -4.99
C ARG A 12 -10.55 -15.14 -4.92
N THR A 13 -10.02 -15.12 -3.71
CA THR A 13 -8.61 -14.86 -3.50
C THR A 13 -7.86 -16.17 -3.69
N TYR A 14 -6.90 -16.17 -4.61
CA TYR A 14 -5.94 -17.27 -4.78
C TYR A 14 -4.85 -17.26 -3.70
N VAL A 15 -4.85 -16.21 -2.87
CA VAL A 15 -3.88 -16.05 -1.78
C VAL A 15 -4.32 -16.92 -0.61
N LYS A 16 -3.44 -17.85 -0.23
CA LYS A 16 -3.56 -18.66 0.99
C LYS A 16 -2.53 -18.19 2.01
N GLY A 17 -2.90 -18.17 3.27
CA GLY A 17 -2.04 -17.67 4.34
C GLY A 17 -2.76 -17.48 5.66
N LYS A 18 -2.01 -17.20 6.73
CA LYS A 18 -2.59 -16.91 8.06
C LYS A 18 -3.15 -15.49 8.07
N VAL A 19 -4.37 -15.32 8.59
CA VAL A 19 -4.93 -13.97 8.78
C VAL A 19 -4.21 -13.32 9.97
N ILE A 20 -3.77 -12.07 9.78
CA ILE A 20 -3.17 -11.25 10.84
C ILE A 20 -4.31 -10.69 11.70
N ASP A 21 -4.62 -11.40 12.78
CA ASP A 21 -5.60 -11.02 13.80
C ASP A 21 -4.91 -10.53 15.09
N GLY A 22 -5.69 -10.20 16.12
CA GLY A 22 -5.18 -9.67 17.39
C GLY A 22 -4.16 -10.55 18.13
N GLN A 23 -4.06 -11.83 17.77
CA GLN A 23 -3.11 -12.78 18.36
C GLN A 23 -1.84 -12.95 17.51
N HIS A 24 -1.79 -12.34 16.33
CA HIS A 24 -0.65 -12.42 15.42
C HIS A 24 0.48 -11.46 15.83
N GLU A 25 1.74 -11.91 15.73
CA GLU A 25 2.92 -11.09 16.04
C GLU A 25 3.08 -9.83 15.17
N LEU A 26 2.35 -9.77 14.03
CA LEU A 26 2.39 -8.68 13.06
C LEU A 26 1.18 -7.75 13.19
N TYR A 27 0.27 -8.01 14.14
CA TYR A 27 -0.97 -7.25 14.30
C TYR A 27 -0.74 -5.76 14.59
N THR A 28 0.12 -5.44 15.56
CA THR A 28 0.50 -4.04 15.84
C THR A 28 1.04 -3.34 14.60
N MET A 29 1.80 -4.07 13.78
CA MET A 29 2.34 -3.54 12.54
C MET A 29 1.27 -3.37 11.46
N SER A 30 0.34 -4.31 11.29
CA SER A 30 -0.75 -4.21 10.31
C SER A 30 -1.64 -3.00 10.58
N ILE A 31 -1.99 -2.77 11.85
CA ILE A 31 -2.74 -1.59 12.28
C ILE A 31 -1.96 -0.31 11.98
N ALA A 32 -0.67 -0.25 12.29
CA ALA A 32 0.16 0.92 12.03
C ALA A 32 0.35 1.19 10.52
N VAL A 33 0.48 0.15 9.69
CA VAL A 33 0.50 0.25 8.22
C VAL A 33 -0.83 0.82 7.71
N MET A 34 -1.95 0.25 8.13
CA MET A 34 -3.29 0.72 7.77
C MET A 34 -3.50 2.18 8.12
N LEU A 35 -3.21 2.58 9.37
CA LEU A 35 -3.37 3.96 9.84
C LEU A 35 -2.47 4.92 9.05
N GLY A 36 -1.19 4.56 8.89
CA GLY A 36 -0.21 5.35 8.15
C GLY A 36 -0.64 5.62 6.71
N MET A 37 -1.01 4.55 5.99
CA MET A 37 -1.47 4.64 4.62
C MET A 37 -2.78 5.42 4.49
N ARG A 38 -3.79 5.14 5.32
CA ARG A 38 -5.08 5.84 5.27
C ARG A 38 -4.90 7.34 5.46
N THR A 39 -4.10 7.75 6.43
CA THR A 39 -3.84 9.17 6.70
C THR A 39 -3.04 9.83 5.59
N SER A 40 -1.94 9.21 5.12
CA SER A 40 -1.09 9.85 4.11
C SER A 40 -1.80 9.99 2.77
N ILE A 41 -2.46 8.92 2.31
CA ILE A 41 -3.23 8.91 1.08
C ILE A 41 -4.40 9.89 1.15
N GLY A 42 -5.15 9.91 2.26
CA GLY A 42 -6.26 10.85 2.44
C GLY A 42 -5.82 12.30 2.28
N ARG A 43 -4.66 12.67 2.83
CA ARG A 43 -4.08 14.01 2.68
C ARG A 43 -3.68 14.33 1.24
N THR A 44 -2.99 13.40 0.56
CA THR A 44 -2.64 13.59 -0.85
C THR A 44 -3.88 13.76 -1.72
N ASN A 45 -4.95 13.01 -1.46
CA ASN A 45 -6.18 13.11 -2.23
C ASN A 45 -6.90 14.45 -2.00
N MET A 46 -6.89 14.99 -0.79
CA MET A 46 -7.40 16.34 -0.52
C MET A 46 -6.61 17.39 -1.30
N GLN A 47 -5.27 17.31 -1.26
CA GLN A 47 -4.39 18.21 -2.03
C GLN A 47 -4.66 18.10 -3.54
N MET A 48 -4.88 16.90 -4.07
CA MET A 48 -5.22 16.71 -5.47
C MET A 48 -6.60 17.30 -5.82
N ALA A 49 -7.58 17.17 -4.94
CA ALA A 49 -8.91 17.75 -5.15
C ALA A 49 -8.86 19.29 -5.19
N GLU A 50 -8.10 19.91 -4.28
CA GLU A 50 -7.91 21.37 -4.25
C GLU A 50 -7.18 21.90 -5.49
N THR A 51 -6.24 21.12 -6.03
CA THR A 51 -5.47 21.49 -7.23
C THR A 51 -6.16 21.12 -8.55
N SER A 52 -7.32 20.44 -8.51
CA SER A 52 -8.05 19.96 -9.70
C SER A 52 -8.60 21.08 -10.59
N HIS A 53 -8.61 22.34 -10.15
CA HIS A 53 -8.90 23.49 -11.02
C HIS A 53 -7.72 23.87 -11.94
N ASN A 54 -6.55 23.25 -11.79
CA ASN A 54 -5.37 23.51 -12.59
C ASN A 54 -4.97 22.23 -13.35
N ASP A 55 -5.68 21.96 -14.44
CA ASP A 55 -5.81 20.68 -15.15
C ASP A 55 -4.51 20.08 -15.75
N ARG A 56 -3.33 20.68 -15.48
CA ARG A 56 -2.06 20.29 -16.11
C ARG A 56 -0.84 20.49 -15.21
N ARG A 57 -0.90 20.14 -13.92
CA ARG A 57 0.34 20.05 -13.13
C ARG A 57 1.12 18.79 -13.55
N TRP A 58 2.08 18.96 -14.44
CA TRP A 58 3.12 17.97 -14.70
C TRP A 58 3.89 17.73 -13.40
N LEU A 59 4.16 16.46 -13.08
CA LEU A 59 5.03 16.14 -11.96
C LEU A 59 6.44 16.64 -12.24
N ASP A 60 6.96 17.43 -11.32
CA ASP A 60 8.34 17.86 -11.36
C ASP A 60 9.24 16.85 -10.60
N PRO A 61 10.58 16.95 -10.73
CA PRO A 61 11.49 16.08 -10.00
C PRO A 61 11.29 16.13 -8.48
N ASN A 62 10.88 17.27 -7.90
CA ASN A 62 10.64 17.37 -6.46
C ASN A 62 9.45 16.50 -6.04
N ASP A 63 8.37 16.45 -6.82
CA ASP A 63 7.23 15.58 -6.53
C ASP A 63 7.64 14.09 -6.51
N THR A 64 8.51 13.69 -7.43
CA THR A 64 8.99 12.29 -7.51
C THR A 64 10.01 11.94 -6.42
N MET A 65 10.62 12.93 -5.77
CA MET A 65 11.57 12.76 -4.66
C MET A 65 10.98 13.10 -3.29
N ALA A 66 9.76 13.64 -3.24
CA ALA A 66 9.10 14.10 -2.04
C ALA A 66 9.02 13.01 -0.98
N VAL A 67 9.16 13.41 0.30
CA VAL A 67 9.05 12.50 1.44
C VAL A 67 8.26 13.16 2.56
N GLU A 68 7.02 12.73 2.71
CA GLU A 68 6.16 13.17 3.80
C GLU A 68 6.44 12.35 5.06
N LYS A 69 6.43 13.00 6.21
CA LYS A 69 6.77 12.38 7.50
C LYS A 69 5.63 12.61 8.48
N TYR A 70 5.21 11.53 9.11
CA TYR A 70 4.13 11.55 10.09
C TYR A 70 4.59 10.93 11.40
N VAL A 71 4.05 11.46 12.49
CA VAL A 71 4.19 10.90 13.84
C VAL A 71 2.79 10.62 14.34
N PHE A 72 2.53 9.39 14.72
CA PHE A 72 1.25 8.91 15.23
C PHE A 72 1.39 8.61 16.72
N PRO A 73 1.15 9.61 17.60
CA PRO A 73 1.02 9.35 19.03
C PRO A 73 -0.36 8.72 19.33
N PRO A 74 -0.50 7.92 20.41
CA PRO A 74 -1.78 7.29 20.75
C PRO A 74 -2.95 8.28 20.88
N ARG A 75 -2.70 9.48 21.39
CA ARG A 75 -3.69 10.56 21.53
C ARG A 75 -4.01 11.31 20.24
N GLY A 76 -3.34 10.99 19.13
CA GLY A 76 -3.42 11.75 17.88
C GLY A 76 -2.67 13.07 17.93
N SER A 77 -2.68 13.77 16.79
CA SER A 77 -2.11 15.10 16.60
C SER A 77 -3.01 15.90 15.65
N GLU A 78 -2.63 17.15 15.34
CA GLU A 78 -3.34 17.97 14.37
C GLU A 78 -3.54 17.28 13.01
N ILE A 79 -2.56 16.45 12.59
CA ILE A 79 -2.55 15.84 11.26
C ILE A 79 -2.68 14.31 11.27
N THR A 80 -2.71 13.68 12.45
CA THR A 80 -2.86 12.22 12.58
C THR A 80 -3.95 11.86 13.59
N PRO A 81 -4.81 10.87 13.29
CA PRO A 81 -5.90 10.51 14.20
C PRO A 81 -5.39 9.80 15.47
N PRO A 82 -6.15 9.87 16.58
CA PRO A 82 -5.92 9.01 17.74
C PRO A 82 -6.09 7.53 17.38
N HIS A 83 -5.44 6.64 18.12
CA HIS A 83 -5.48 5.21 17.86
C HIS A 83 -5.27 4.36 19.12
N GLN A 84 -5.68 3.09 19.04
CA GLN A 84 -5.61 2.14 20.16
C GLN A 84 -4.23 1.53 20.42
N LEU A 85 -3.24 1.75 19.54
CA LEU A 85 -1.88 1.28 19.83
C LEU A 85 -1.27 2.04 21.02
N ASN A 86 -0.63 1.30 21.94
CA ASN A 86 -0.08 1.85 23.19
C ASN A 86 1.12 2.78 23.00
N HIS A 87 1.76 2.76 21.82
CA HIS A 87 3.02 3.46 21.60
C HIS A 87 2.99 4.28 20.32
N THR A 88 3.69 5.40 20.35
CA THR A 88 3.91 6.25 19.17
C THR A 88 4.68 5.49 18.10
N PHE A 89 4.22 5.61 16.85
CA PHE A 89 4.97 5.16 15.67
C PHE A 89 5.23 6.30 14.70
N LYS A 90 6.23 6.13 13.83
CA LYS A 90 6.55 7.10 12.77
C LYS A 90 6.32 6.47 11.42
N PHE A 91 5.77 7.25 10.50
CA PHE A 91 5.47 6.82 9.14
C PHE A 91 6.12 7.79 8.15
N LYS A 92 6.57 7.26 7.02
CA LYS A 92 6.97 8.08 5.87
C LYS A 92 6.26 7.62 4.63
N ASP A 93 5.78 8.57 3.85
CA ASP A 93 5.24 8.37 2.52
C ASP A 93 6.25 8.92 1.50
N TYR A 94 6.65 8.09 0.54
CA TYR A 94 7.62 8.46 -0.48
C TYR A 94 6.89 8.73 -1.80
N SER A 95 7.16 9.88 -2.41
CA SER A 95 6.62 10.29 -3.71
C SER A 95 5.07 10.23 -3.76
N PRO A 96 4.36 10.77 -2.74
CA PRO A 96 2.93 10.54 -2.55
C PRO A 96 2.10 10.93 -3.79
N LEU A 97 2.38 12.10 -4.37
CA LEU A 97 1.64 12.59 -5.54
C LEU A 97 1.91 11.72 -6.78
N ALA A 98 3.16 11.27 -6.98
CA ALA A 98 3.51 10.37 -8.08
C ALA A 98 2.76 9.03 -7.97
N PHE A 99 2.66 8.47 -6.78
CA PHE A 99 1.90 7.24 -6.57
C PHE A 99 0.39 7.43 -6.70
N ALA A 100 -0.15 8.60 -6.33
CA ALA A 100 -1.57 8.90 -6.56
C ALA A 100 -1.91 8.92 -8.07
N TYR A 101 -1.05 9.53 -8.90
CA TYR A 101 -1.21 9.47 -10.35
C TYR A 101 -1.02 8.05 -10.91
N LEU A 102 -0.05 7.27 -10.40
CA LEU A 102 0.13 5.86 -10.79
C LEU A 102 -1.11 5.02 -10.50
N ARG A 103 -1.74 5.20 -9.34
CA ARG A 103 -3.01 4.52 -9.02
C ARG A 103 -4.08 4.82 -10.07
N ARG A 104 -4.25 6.10 -10.45
CA ARG A 104 -5.19 6.50 -11.51
C ARG A 104 -4.82 5.87 -12.87
N MET A 105 -3.55 5.94 -13.28
CA MET A 105 -3.07 5.35 -14.55
C MET A 105 -3.28 3.84 -14.61
N PHE A 106 -3.17 3.13 -13.48
CA PHE A 106 -3.40 1.69 -13.41
C PHE A 106 -4.87 1.29 -13.21
N GLY A 107 -5.81 2.25 -13.35
CA GLY A 107 -7.24 2.02 -13.19
C GLY A 107 -7.63 1.61 -11.77
N VAL A 108 -6.87 2.04 -10.76
CA VAL A 108 -7.18 1.78 -9.36
C VAL A 108 -8.16 2.83 -8.87
N ASN A 109 -9.36 2.41 -8.50
CA ASN A 109 -10.30 3.27 -7.78
C ASN A 109 -9.78 3.51 -6.36
N GLU A 110 -9.62 4.77 -5.99
CA GLU A 110 -8.98 5.17 -4.74
C GLU A 110 -9.78 4.74 -3.49
N TYR A 111 -11.12 4.81 -3.57
CA TYR A 111 -12.00 4.39 -2.48
C TYR A 111 -11.93 2.88 -2.28
N GLU A 112 -12.04 2.10 -3.36
CA GLU A 112 -11.90 0.64 -3.29
C GLU A 112 -10.52 0.22 -2.84
N PHE A 113 -9.47 0.92 -3.27
CA PHE A 113 -8.11 0.69 -2.83
C PHE A 113 -7.99 0.86 -1.32
N LEU A 114 -8.43 2.00 -0.77
CA LEU A 114 -8.41 2.26 0.66
C LEU A 114 -9.28 1.28 1.46
N LEU A 115 -10.43 0.87 0.95
CA LEU A 115 -11.23 -0.17 1.61
C LEU A 115 -10.48 -1.51 1.65
N SER A 116 -9.84 -1.88 0.54
CA SER A 116 -9.15 -3.16 0.40
C SER A 116 -7.89 -3.25 1.28
N VAL A 117 -7.03 -2.23 1.21
CA VAL A 117 -5.75 -2.23 1.96
C VAL A 117 -5.92 -1.66 3.35
N CYS A 118 -6.78 -0.65 3.55
CA CYS A 118 -6.92 0.01 4.84
C CYS A 118 -8.23 -0.28 5.55
N GLY A 119 -9.11 -1.17 5.09
CA GLY A 119 -10.42 -1.39 5.70
C GLY A 119 -10.35 -1.93 7.13
N ASN A 120 -9.95 -3.20 7.28
CA ASN A 120 -10.05 -3.93 8.54
C ASN A 120 -8.73 -4.56 9.05
N ALA A 121 -7.54 -4.09 8.65
CA ALA A 121 -6.20 -4.59 9.06
C ALA A 121 -5.96 -6.13 9.02
N ASN A 122 -6.93 -6.91 8.53
CA ASN A 122 -6.95 -8.36 8.43
C ASN A 122 -6.22 -8.80 7.16
N TYR A 123 -4.95 -8.44 7.07
CA TYR A 123 -4.14 -8.89 5.95
C TYR A 123 -3.88 -10.40 6.03
N ILE A 124 -3.66 -11.01 4.88
CA ILE A 124 -3.29 -12.42 4.77
C ILE A 124 -1.76 -12.48 4.70
N GLU A 125 -1.13 -13.07 5.70
CA GLU A 125 0.31 -13.33 5.70
C GLU A 125 0.63 -14.41 4.66
N PHE A 126 1.44 -14.03 3.68
CA PHE A 126 1.98 -14.94 2.68
C PHE A 126 3.43 -15.26 3.04
N GLN A 127 3.67 -16.50 3.46
CA GLN A 127 5.02 -17.01 3.61
C GLN A 127 5.57 -17.33 2.22
N SER A 128 6.46 -16.48 1.71
CA SER A 128 7.27 -16.86 0.57
C SER A 128 8.50 -17.62 1.06
N ASN A 129 9.01 -18.54 0.24
CA ASN A 129 10.31 -19.19 0.46
C ASN A 129 11.50 -18.22 0.36
N ALA A 130 11.27 -16.91 0.36
CA ALA A 130 12.30 -15.89 0.20
C ALA A 130 13.11 -15.72 1.50
N LYS A 131 14.34 -15.23 1.32
CA LYS A 131 15.35 -14.98 2.37
C LYS A 131 14.75 -14.48 3.69
N SER A 132 15.27 -15.01 4.79
CA SER A 132 14.90 -14.67 6.17
C SER A 132 14.69 -13.16 6.38
N GLY A 133 13.47 -12.76 6.78
CA GLY A 133 13.16 -11.40 7.25
C GLY A 133 12.37 -10.51 6.29
N GLN A 134 12.02 -10.98 5.07
CA GLN A 134 11.02 -10.32 4.23
C GLN A 134 9.64 -10.94 4.46
N PHE A 135 8.63 -10.10 4.74
CA PHE A 135 7.23 -10.54 4.88
C PHE A 135 6.38 -9.94 3.76
N PHE A 136 5.39 -10.74 3.35
CA PHE A 136 4.45 -10.42 2.29
C PHE A 136 3.06 -10.47 2.89
N PHE A 137 2.29 -9.41 2.71
CA PHE A 137 0.88 -9.41 3.08
C PHE A 137 0.04 -9.19 1.85
N TYR A 138 -1.12 -9.82 1.80
CA TYR A 138 -2.15 -9.46 0.84
C TYR A 138 -3.29 -8.75 1.56
N SER A 139 -3.93 -7.84 0.84
CA SER A 139 -5.27 -7.40 1.21
C SER A 139 -6.20 -8.60 1.32
N LYS A 140 -7.26 -8.48 2.13
CA LYS A 140 -8.20 -9.58 2.39
C LYS A 140 -8.82 -10.13 1.11
N ASP A 141 -9.06 -9.26 0.12
CA ASP A 141 -9.59 -9.61 -1.20
C ASP A 141 -8.53 -10.11 -2.20
N GLY A 142 -7.25 -10.15 -1.82
CA GLY A 142 -6.15 -10.61 -2.67
C GLY A 142 -5.75 -9.65 -3.79
N LYS A 143 -6.37 -8.47 -3.92
CA LYS A 143 -6.13 -7.51 -5.01
C LYS A 143 -4.78 -6.81 -4.93
N TYR A 144 -4.24 -6.64 -3.72
CA TYR A 144 -3.03 -5.88 -3.49
C TYR A 144 -2.07 -6.65 -2.58
N MET A 145 -0.77 -6.50 -2.86
CA MET A 145 0.30 -7.06 -2.05
C MET A 145 1.10 -5.94 -1.40
N ILE A 146 1.35 -6.08 -0.10
CA ILE A 146 2.28 -5.29 0.69
C ILE A 146 3.55 -6.12 0.83
N LYS A 147 4.65 -5.60 0.28
CA LYS A 147 5.94 -6.30 0.26
C LYS A 147 6.99 -5.48 0.99
N THR A 148 7.66 -6.09 1.97
CA THR A 148 8.83 -5.46 2.59
C THR A 148 10.01 -5.36 1.64
N MET A 149 10.79 -4.31 1.82
CA MET A 149 11.98 -4.00 1.04
C MET A 149 13.19 -3.88 1.95
N THR A 150 14.33 -4.34 1.46
CA THR A 150 15.64 -3.99 1.99
C THR A 150 15.90 -2.48 1.84
N ASN A 151 16.92 -1.99 2.55
CA ASN A 151 17.34 -0.60 2.40
C ASN A 151 17.84 -0.29 0.98
N THR A 152 18.50 -1.27 0.33
CA THR A 152 19.05 -1.14 -1.03
C THR A 152 17.93 -1.03 -2.05
N GLU A 153 16.95 -1.95 -2.02
CA GLU A 153 15.79 -1.90 -2.93
C GLU A 153 15.00 -0.59 -2.74
N SER A 154 14.82 -0.15 -1.49
CA SER A 154 14.15 1.12 -1.21
C SER A 154 14.90 2.33 -1.75
N LYS A 155 16.24 2.36 -1.67
CA LYS A 155 17.04 3.42 -2.29
C LYS A 155 16.94 3.35 -3.82
N PHE A 156 16.97 2.14 -4.38
CA PHE A 156 16.88 1.92 -5.82
C PHE A 156 15.57 2.43 -6.40
N LEU A 157 14.42 2.02 -5.84
CA LEU A 157 13.11 2.43 -6.34
C LEU A 157 12.94 3.96 -6.31
N ARG A 158 13.36 4.62 -5.22
CA ARG A 158 13.32 6.09 -5.12
C ARG A 158 14.19 6.77 -6.17
N ARG A 159 15.35 6.20 -6.48
CA ARG A 159 16.25 6.73 -7.53
C ARG A 159 15.64 6.60 -8.91
N ILE A 160 14.96 5.49 -9.21
CA ILE A 160 14.35 5.27 -10.53
C ILE A 160 12.94 5.83 -10.65
N MET A 161 12.36 6.41 -9.58
CA MET A 161 10.97 6.85 -9.54
C MET A 161 10.57 7.76 -10.71
N PRO A 162 11.36 8.76 -11.14
CA PRO A 162 11.00 9.59 -12.29
C PRO A 162 10.92 8.77 -13.60
N HIS A 163 11.87 7.85 -13.80
CA HIS A 163 11.91 7.00 -14.99
C HIS A 163 10.78 5.96 -14.99
N TYR A 164 10.51 5.36 -13.84
CA TYR A 164 9.40 4.41 -13.65
C TYR A 164 8.05 5.09 -13.92
N PHE A 165 7.83 6.28 -13.37
CA PHE A 165 6.62 7.07 -13.61
C PHE A 165 6.43 7.35 -15.11
N ARG A 166 7.49 7.89 -15.77
CA ARG A 166 7.46 8.17 -17.22
C ARG A 166 7.19 6.93 -18.04
N HIS A 167 7.84 5.80 -17.72
CA HIS A 167 7.63 4.54 -18.42
C HIS A 167 6.17 4.09 -18.34
N CYS A 168 5.55 4.15 -17.15
CA CYS A 168 4.16 3.75 -16.96
C CYS A 168 3.19 4.68 -17.70
N ALA A 169 3.47 5.99 -17.73
CA ALA A 169 2.67 6.96 -18.46
C ALA A 169 2.72 6.75 -19.99
N MET A 170 3.88 6.38 -20.51
CA MET A 170 4.08 6.14 -21.95
C MET A 170 3.64 4.73 -22.39
N ASN A 171 3.58 3.77 -21.47
CA ASN A 171 3.32 2.36 -21.76
C ASN A 171 2.18 1.82 -20.89
N PRO A 172 0.91 2.11 -21.22
CA PRO A 172 -0.24 1.73 -20.39
C PRO A 172 -0.39 0.20 -20.21
N ASN A 173 0.10 -0.60 -21.18
CA ASN A 173 0.06 -2.06 -21.16
C ASN A 173 1.35 -2.71 -20.61
N THR A 174 2.16 -1.96 -19.87
CA THR A 174 3.42 -2.46 -19.33
C THR A 174 3.23 -3.68 -18.41
N LEU A 175 4.14 -4.64 -18.53
CA LEU A 175 4.20 -5.84 -17.68
C LEU A 175 5.00 -5.62 -16.39
N VAL A 176 5.65 -4.46 -16.24
CA VAL A 176 6.38 -4.14 -15.00
C VAL A 176 5.42 -4.10 -13.82
N THR A 177 5.94 -4.43 -12.64
CA THR A 177 5.18 -4.42 -11.39
C THR A 177 4.51 -3.07 -11.18
N LYS A 178 3.20 -3.09 -10.97
CA LYS A 178 2.37 -1.90 -10.77
C LYS A 178 2.45 -1.47 -9.30
N PHE A 179 3.48 -0.69 -8.95
CA PHE A 179 3.61 -0.09 -7.62
C PHE A 179 2.59 1.03 -7.40
N LEU A 180 1.91 1.00 -6.26
CA LEU A 180 0.78 1.87 -5.90
C LEU A 180 1.09 2.79 -4.71
N GLY A 181 2.21 2.55 -4.02
CA GLY A 181 2.67 3.35 -2.89
C GLY A 181 3.97 2.78 -2.34
N MET A 182 4.78 3.65 -1.73
CA MET A 182 6.03 3.25 -1.09
C MET A 182 6.17 3.97 0.25
N TYR A 183 6.47 3.21 1.29
CA TYR A 183 6.36 3.68 2.65
C TYR A 183 7.51 3.20 3.54
N ARG A 184 7.65 3.87 4.69
CA ARG A 184 8.45 3.39 5.80
C ARG A 184 7.70 3.52 7.10
N LEU A 185 7.65 2.43 7.86
CA LEU A 185 7.10 2.37 9.20
C LEU A 185 8.24 2.17 10.22
N LYS A 186 8.27 3.00 11.27
CA LYS A 186 9.16 2.83 12.41
C LYS A 186 8.35 2.65 13.70
N LEU A 187 8.42 1.45 14.25
CA LEU A 187 7.86 1.08 15.55
C LEU A 187 9.00 1.15 16.59
N CYS A 188 9.19 2.33 17.19
CA CYS A 188 10.33 2.59 18.07
C CYS A 188 10.41 1.62 19.26
N HIS A 189 9.27 1.32 19.88
CA HIS A 189 9.16 0.42 21.03
C HIS A 189 9.60 -1.03 20.69
N LEU A 190 9.44 -1.47 19.44
CA LEU A 190 9.89 -2.80 18.98
C LEU A 190 11.27 -2.77 18.30
N ARG A 191 11.95 -1.60 18.29
CA ARG A 191 13.17 -1.36 17.49
C ARG A 191 13.02 -1.77 16.02
N ARG A 192 11.78 -1.78 15.50
CA ARG A 192 11.46 -2.26 14.15
C ARG A 192 11.35 -1.10 13.17
N ASN A 193 11.98 -1.26 12.01
CA ASN A 193 12.03 -0.24 10.98
C ASN A 193 11.86 -0.89 9.60
N VAL A 194 10.64 -0.86 9.10
CA VAL A 194 10.22 -1.57 7.90
C VAL A 194 10.06 -0.58 6.77
N LYS A 195 10.58 -0.91 5.58
CA LYS A 195 10.28 -0.21 4.34
C LYS A 195 9.47 -1.17 3.50
N PHE A 196 8.47 -0.67 2.81
CA PHE A 196 7.58 -1.54 2.04
C PHE A 196 6.97 -0.79 0.86
N VAL A 197 6.51 -1.57 -0.10
CA VAL A 197 5.70 -1.12 -1.23
C VAL A 197 4.35 -1.79 -1.18
N VAL A 198 3.37 -1.11 -1.74
CA VAL A 198 2.07 -1.69 -2.09
C VAL A 198 2.03 -1.82 -3.60
N MET A 199 1.61 -2.98 -4.11
CA MET A 199 1.55 -3.26 -5.54
C MET A 199 0.28 -4.02 -5.89
N LYS A 200 -0.19 -3.90 -7.15
CA LYS A 200 -1.26 -4.79 -7.64
C LYS A 200 -0.80 -6.24 -7.56
N SER A 201 -1.71 -7.10 -7.10
CA SER A 201 -1.53 -8.54 -7.16
C SER A 201 -1.57 -9.00 -8.61
N VAL A 202 -0.66 -9.91 -8.98
CA VAL A 202 -0.73 -10.62 -10.27
C VAL A 202 -1.81 -11.71 -10.26
N TYR A 203 -2.39 -12.00 -9.09
CA TYR A 203 -3.46 -12.97 -8.90
C TYR A 203 -4.86 -12.35 -8.90
N ASP A 204 -4.98 -11.03 -9.08
CA ASP A 204 -6.26 -10.34 -9.20
C ASP A 204 -6.87 -10.59 -10.59
N THR A 205 -7.64 -11.66 -10.72
CA THR A 205 -8.31 -12.06 -11.96
C THR A 205 -9.68 -12.68 -11.69
N ASP A 206 -10.62 -12.46 -12.63
CA ASP A 206 -11.92 -13.13 -12.66
C ASP A 206 -11.82 -14.59 -13.14
N LYS A 207 -10.67 -14.99 -13.70
CA LYS A 207 -10.42 -16.32 -14.26
C LYS A 207 -9.91 -17.31 -13.20
N HIS A 208 -10.00 -18.59 -13.54
CA HIS A 208 -9.42 -19.64 -12.73
C HIS A 208 -7.95 -19.89 -13.05
N LEU A 209 -7.10 -19.81 -12.04
CA LEU A 209 -5.67 -20.13 -12.15
C LEU A 209 -5.45 -21.61 -11.82
N HIS A 210 -5.10 -22.40 -12.85
CA HIS A 210 -4.85 -23.83 -12.69
C HIS A 210 -3.38 -24.13 -12.34
N GLN A 211 -2.46 -23.35 -12.90
CA GLN A 211 -1.01 -23.55 -12.78
C GLN A 211 -0.32 -22.20 -12.65
N LEU A 212 0.82 -22.19 -11.94
CA LEU A 212 1.61 -21.02 -11.61
C LEU A 212 3.09 -21.35 -11.90
N TYR A 213 3.78 -20.46 -12.60
CA TYR A 213 5.18 -20.60 -12.97
C TYR A 213 5.93 -19.32 -12.59
N ASP A 214 7.21 -19.46 -12.25
CA ASP A 214 8.18 -18.38 -12.02
C ASP A 214 9.38 -18.58 -12.95
#